data_AF-A0A9R1QN04-F1
#
_entry.id   AF-A0A9R1QN04-F1
#
_cell.length_a   1.000
_cell.length_b   1.000
_cell.length_c   1.000
_cell.angle_alpha   90.00
_cell.angle_beta   90.00
_cell.angle_gamma   90.00
#
_symmetry.space_group_name_H-M   'P 1'
#
loop_
_entity.id
_entity.type
_entity.pdbx_description
1 polymer ?
#
loop_
_entity_poly.entity_id
_entity_poly.type
_entity_poly.pdbx_seq_one_letter_code
_entity_poly.pdbx_strand_id
1 'polypeptide(L)'
;MRRTELRPYVLDDTLILECNIAIIELKDAQETDVKINFEAQAPPSELVHNLSSLLEATEGSDVSFKVKEEIFPAHKIILAMRSPVFRVKFYGPMRDESSRSITVEDMQPAVFRGLLHFIYTDSLPPLDYLDDDEYEEMVRHLLMAADRYAMERMKYMCEIKLCGVLHTGTVATTLALADQHHCSKLKDACIGFINSSNRMVGVMASKGYESLKRTCPSVIADILEKAAKTRRI
;
A
#
# COMPACT_ATOMS: atom_id res chain seq x y z
N MET A 1 -29.77 -60.44 9.39
CA MET A 1 -28.42 -61.04 9.28
C MET A 1 -28.11 -61.74 10.60
N ARG A 2 -27.84 -63.06 10.59
CA ARG A 2 -27.71 -63.85 11.82
C ARG A 2 -26.32 -63.65 12.43
N ARG A 3 -26.23 -63.59 13.76
CA ARG A 3 -25.03 -63.24 14.57
C ARG A 3 -23.82 -64.18 14.37
N THR A 4 -23.97 -65.26 13.62
CA THR A 4 -22.96 -66.32 13.44
C THR A 4 -22.03 -66.15 12.24
N GLU A 5 -22.31 -65.24 11.30
CA GLU A 5 -21.56 -65.14 10.03
C GLU A 5 -20.43 -64.10 10.04
N LEU A 6 -20.31 -63.27 11.09
CA LEU A 6 -19.32 -62.17 11.16
C LEU A 6 -18.09 -62.47 12.03
N ARG A 7 -18.02 -63.65 12.67
CA ARG A 7 -16.93 -64.03 13.59
C ARG A 7 -15.50 -63.94 13.05
N PRO A 8 -15.21 -64.17 11.75
CA PRO A 8 -13.84 -64.06 11.25
C PRO A 8 -13.33 -62.62 11.12
N TYR A 9 -14.23 -61.63 11.16
CA TYR A 9 -13.92 -60.22 10.84
C TYR A 9 -14.00 -59.29 12.06
N VAL A 10 -14.35 -59.84 13.24
CA VAL A 10 -14.39 -59.12 14.52
C VAL A 10 -13.21 -59.58 15.35
N LEU A 11 -12.26 -58.68 15.63
CA LEU A 11 -11.15 -58.90 16.57
C LEU A 11 -11.40 -58.01 17.80
N ASP A 12 -11.36 -58.60 19.00
CA ASP A 12 -11.56 -57.90 20.28
C ASP A 12 -12.82 -57.01 20.32
N ASP A 13 -13.98 -57.59 20.01
CA ASP A 13 -15.29 -56.92 19.95
C ASP A 13 -15.37 -55.70 19.01
N THR A 14 -14.36 -55.52 18.15
CA THR A 14 -14.24 -54.38 17.24
C THR A 14 -14.30 -54.86 15.80
N LEU A 15 -15.23 -54.27 15.03
CA LEU A 15 -15.37 -54.52 13.59
C LEU A 15 -14.88 -53.28 12.84
N ILE A 16 -13.82 -53.43 12.05
CA ILE A 16 -13.29 -52.34 11.21
C ILE A 16 -13.88 -52.50 9.82
N LEU A 17 -14.70 -51.53 9.41
CA LEU A 17 -15.29 -51.45 8.08
C LEU A 17 -14.52 -50.41 7.27
N GLU A 18 -13.75 -50.89 6.28
CA GLU A 18 -13.09 -50.02 5.32
C GLU A 18 -14.01 -49.82 4.11
N CYS A 19 -14.47 -48.59 3.91
CA CYS A 19 -15.36 -48.23 2.81
C CYS A 19 -14.65 -47.25 1.87
N ASN A 20 -14.38 -47.70 0.65
CA ASN A 20 -13.84 -46.86 -0.41
C ASN A 20 -15.00 -46.29 -1.23
N ILE A 21 -15.28 -45.00 -1.06
CA ILE A 21 -16.32 -44.29 -1.79
C ILE A 21 -15.67 -43.48 -2.92
N ALA A 22 -16.00 -43.82 -4.16
CA ALA A 22 -15.64 -43.02 -5.33
C ALA A 22 -16.81 -42.09 -5.68
N ILE A 23 -16.61 -40.79 -5.48
CA ILE A 23 -17.58 -39.78 -5.89
C ILE A 23 -17.32 -39.48 -7.37
N ILE A 24 -18.26 -39.88 -8.22
CA ILE A 24 -18.23 -39.59 -9.65
C ILE A 24 -19.21 -38.44 -9.88
N GLU A 25 -18.67 -37.24 -10.08
CA GLU A 25 -19.46 -36.12 -10.57
C GLU A 25 -19.90 -36.40 -12.01
N LEU A 26 -21.17 -36.75 -12.19
CA LEU A 26 -21.79 -36.78 -13.50
C LEU A 26 -22.01 -35.34 -13.94
N LYS A 27 -21.12 -34.84 -14.80
CA LYS A 27 -21.37 -33.59 -15.51
C LYS A 27 -22.54 -33.82 -16.45
N ASP A 28 -23.61 -33.05 -16.29
CA ASP A 28 -24.74 -33.06 -17.21
C ASP A 28 -24.23 -32.92 -18.65
N ALA A 29 -24.79 -33.74 -19.55
CA ALA A 29 -24.48 -33.69 -20.96
C ALA A 29 -24.81 -32.29 -21.49
N GLN A 30 -23.78 -31.48 -21.74
CA GLN A 30 -23.96 -30.20 -22.40
C GLN A 30 -24.31 -30.46 -23.86
N GLU A 31 -25.46 -29.94 -24.29
CA GLU A 31 -25.77 -29.74 -25.69
C GLU A 31 -24.58 -29.05 -26.35
N THR A 32 -24.04 -29.68 -27.40
CA THR A 32 -22.90 -29.17 -28.14
C THR A 32 -23.35 -28.00 -29.01
N ASP A 33 -23.45 -26.83 -28.39
CA ASP A 33 -23.41 -25.58 -29.12
C ASP A 33 -21.98 -25.41 -29.64
N VAL A 34 -21.81 -25.27 -30.96
CA VAL A 34 -20.50 -25.14 -31.59
C VAL A 34 -19.92 -23.79 -31.17
N LYS A 35 -19.24 -23.76 -30.02
CA LYS A 35 -18.42 -22.62 -29.60
C LYS A 35 -17.29 -22.47 -30.60
N ILE A 36 -17.41 -21.46 -31.45
CA ILE A 36 -16.28 -20.95 -32.24
C ILE A 36 -15.26 -20.44 -31.20
N ASN A 37 -14.23 -21.24 -30.92
CA ASN A 37 -13.11 -20.85 -30.07
C ASN A 37 -12.27 -19.81 -30.82
N PHE A 38 -12.75 -18.56 -30.85
CA PHE A 38 -11.91 -17.42 -31.13
C PHE A 38 -11.20 -17.04 -29.82
N GLU A 39 -10.08 -17.70 -29.54
CA GLU A 39 -9.15 -17.32 -28.46
C GLU A 39 -8.41 -16.03 -28.85
N ALA A 40 -9.16 -14.93 -29.03
CA ALA A 40 -8.55 -13.62 -29.15
C ALA A 40 -8.46 -12.99 -27.77
N GLN A 41 -7.26 -13.04 -27.21
CA GLN A 41 -6.92 -12.20 -26.06
C GLN A 41 -6.80 -10.77 -26.56
N ALA A 42 -7.58 -9.85 -25.99
CA ALA A 42 -7.45 -8.43 -26.29
C ALA A 42 -6.01 -7.97 -25.97
N PRO A 43 -5.41 -7.09 -26.80
CA PRO A 43 -4.10 -6.54 -26.48
C PRO A 43 -4.16 -5.78 -25.14
N PRO A 44 -3.03 -5.69 -24.41
CA PRO A 44 -2.97 -4.93 -23.16
C PRO A 44 -3.39 -3.46 -23.36
N SER A 45 -4.00 -2.86 -22.33
CA SER A 45 -4.35 -1.45 -22.36
C SER A 45 -3.10 -0.57 -22.42
N GLU A 46 -3.06 0.36 -23.36
CA GLU A 46 -1.98 1.33 -23.51
C GLU A 46 -2.26 2.66 -22.77
N LEU A 47 -3.41 2.79 -22.09
CA LEU A 47 -3.84 4.06 -21.48
C LEU A 47 -2.79 4.64 -20.51
N VAL A 48 -2.25 3.80 -19.63
CA VAL A 48 -1.24 4.21 -18.64
C VAL A 48 0.05 4.64 -19.32
N HIS A 49 0.47 3.91 -20.36
CA HIS A 49 1.64 4.27 -21.17
C HIS A 49 1.44 5.64 -21.84
N ASN A 50 0.28 5.85 -22.48
CA ASN A 50 -0.02 7.10 -23.17
C ASN A 50 -0.06 8.30 -22.21
N LEU A 51 -0.59 8.12 -20.99
CA LEU A 51 -0.54 9.16 -19.95
C LEU A 51 0.89 9.42 -19.46
N SER A 52 1.71 8.37 -19.28
CA SER A 52 3.12 8.54 -18.92
C SER A 52 3.87 9.33 -19.98
N SER A 53 3.71 8.97 -21.26
CA SER A 53 4.34 9.68 -22.38
C SER A 53 3.88 11.13 -22.48
N LEU A 54 2.61 11.43 -22.15
CA LEU A 54 2.09 12.79 -22.11
C LEU A 54 2.80 13.66 -21.04
N LEU A 55 3.08 13.10 -19.87
CA LEU A 55 3.85 13.80 -18.83
C LEU A 55 5.28 14.12 -19.30
N GLU A 56 5.93 13.20 -20.01
CA GLU A 56 7.29 13.37 -20.51
C GLU A 56 7.39 14.34 -21.69
N ALA A 57 6.45 14.25 -22.64
CA ALA A 57 6.41 15.11 -23.81
C ALA A 57 6.07 16.57 -23.46
N THR A 58 5.40 16.79 -22.31
CA THR A 58 4.91 18.11 -21.84
C THR A 58 3.92 18.81 -22.77
N GLU A 59 3.50 18.14 -23.85
CA GLU A 59 2.57 18.68 -24.84
C GLU A 59 1.21 19.01 -24.20
N GLY A 60 0.74 20.25 -24.38
CA GLY A 60 -0.53 20.69 -23.83
C GLY A 60 -0.51 21.02 -22.33
N SER A 61 0.67 21.05 -21.69
CA SER A 61 0.80 21.47 -20.30
C SER A 61 0.26 22.89 -20.09
N ASP A 62 -0.65 23.04 -19.14
CA ASP A 62 -1.34 24.30 -18.81
C ASP A 62 -1.00 24.82 -17.40
N VAL A 63 -0.09 24.13 -16.70
CA VAL A 63 0.52 24.55 -15.43
C VAL A 63 1.97 24.06 -15.35
N SER A 64 2.80 24.79 -14.61
CA SER A 64 4.13 24.35 -14.18
C SER A 64 4.31 24.48 -12.67
N PHE A 65 5.09 23.59 -12.09
CA PHE A 65 5.47 23.65 -10.69
C PHE A 65 6.95 23.93 -10.54
N LYS A 66 7.30 24.97 -9.79
CA LYS A 66 8.68 25.24 -9.39
C LYS A 66 8.94 24.54 -8.07
N VAL A 67 9.82 23.52 -8.07
CA VAL A 67 10.24 22.78 -6.88
C VAL A 67 11.74 22.97 -6.74
N LYS A 68 12.15 23.82 -5.80
CA LYS A 68 13.53 24.31 -5.72
C LYS A 68 13.98 24.94 -7.06
N GLU A 69 15.03 24.39 -7.67
CA GLU A 69 15.60 24.85 -8.95
C GLU A 69 14.99 24.14 -10.17
N GLU A 70 14.09 23.16 -9.97
CA GLU A 70 13.50 22.39 -11.06
C GLU A 70 12.07 22.87 -11.38
N ILE A 71 11.71 22.78 -12.67
CA ILE A 71 10.40 23.15 -13.19
C ILE A 71 9.73 21.90 -13.76
N PHE A 72 8.49 21.64 -13.34
CA PHE A 72 7.70 20.48 -13.75
C PHE A 72 6.43 20.93 -14.47
N PRO A 73 6.38 20.87 -15.81
CA PRO A 73 5.16 21.05 -16.58
C PRO A 73 4.16 19.92 -16.30
N ALA A 74 2.86 20.24 -16.25
CA ALA A 74 1.79 19.28 -16.03
C ALA A 74 0.44 19.77 -16.55
N HIS A 75 -0.59 18.94 -16.39
CA HIS A 75 -1.95 19.17 -16.88
C HIS A 75 -2.95 19.30 -15.71
N LYS A 76 -3.57 20.48 -15.56
CA LYS A 76 -4.52 20.79 -14.48
C LYS A 76 -5.65 19.77 -14.38
N ILE A 77 -6.19 19.33 -15.51
CA ILE A 77 -7.30 18.38 -15.54
C ILE A 77 -6.92 17.00 -15.00
N ILE A 78 -5.72 16.52 -15.32
CA ILE A 78 -5.20 15.22 -14.83
C ILE A 78 -4.93 15.34 -13.33
N LEU A 79 -4.26 16.41 -12.89
CA LEU A 79 -3.99 16.66 -11.48
C LEU A 79 -5.30 16.73 -10.65
N ALA A 80 -6.30 17.47 -11.13
CA ALA A 80 -7.59 17.62 -10.47
C ALA A 80 -8.46 16.35 -10.48
N MET A 81 -8.27 15.47 -11.47
CA MET A 81 -8.93 14.16 -11.48
C MET A 81 -8.37 13.25 -10.38
N ARG A 82 -7.07 13.37 -10.08
CA ARG A 82 -6.33 12.42 -9.25
C ARG A 82 -6.09 12.91 -7.82
N SER A 83 -6.25 14.20 -7.55
CA SER A 83 -6.10 14.81 -6.23
C SER A 83 -7.23 15.81 -5.95
N PRO A 84 -8.00 15.63 -4.86
CA PRO A 84 -8.97 16.61 -4.39
C PRO A 84 -8.33 17.98 -4.10
N VAL A 85 -7.09 17.99 -3.60
CA VAL A 85 -6.35 19.22 -3.31
C VAL A 85 -6.07 20.00 -4.59
N PHE A 86 -5.58 19.34 -5.64
CA PHE A 86 -5.41 19.99 -6.94
C PHE A 86 -6.74 20.39 -7.58
N ARG A 87 -7.81 19.59 -7.40
CA ARG A 87 -9.14 19.97 -7.87
C ARG A 87 -9.61 21.29 -7.27
N VAL A 88 -9.49 21.44 -5.96
CA VAL A 88 -9.83 22.71 -5.29
C VAL A 88 -8.91 23.84 -5.74
N LYS A 89 -7.60 23.57 -5.88
CA LYS A 89 -6.63 24.58 -6.33
C LYS A 89 -6.96 25.14 -7.72
N PHE A 90 -7.35 24.28 -8.66
CA PHE A 90 -7.55 24.66 -10.07
C PHE A 90 -9.00 24.95 -10.45
N TYR A 91 -9.98 24.36 -9.76
CA TYR A 91 -11.39 24.45 -10.11
C TYR A 91 -12.29 24.83 -8.91
N GLY A 92 -11.69 25.17 -7.77
CA GLY A 92 -12.42 25.66 -6.61
C GLY A 92 -12.83 27.14 -6.73
N PRO A 93 -13.65 27.64 -5.79
CA PRO A 93 -14.21 29.00 -5.85
C PRO A 93 -13.16 30.12 -5.82
N MET A 94 -11.99 29.84 -5.23
CA MET A 94 -10.88 30.78 -5.10
C MET A 94 -9.74 30.46 -6.08
N ARG A 95 -10.04 29.82 -7.22
CA ARG A 95 -9.01 29.50 -8.22
C ARG A 95 -8.41 30.79 -8.78
N ASP A 96 -7.10 30.78 -8.93
CA ASP A 96 -6.40 31.82 -9.68
C ASP A 96 -6.30 31.35 -11.14
N GLU A 97 -7.11 31.94 -12.02
CA GLU A 97 -7.13 31.61 -13.44
C GLU A 97 -5.87 32.07 -14.17
N SER A 98 -5.16 33.06 -13.62
CA SER A 98 -3.95 33.63 -14.22
C SER A 98 -2.68 32.88 -13.84
N SER A 99 -2.70 32.16 -12.71
CA SER A 99 -1.56 31.39 -12.24
C SER A 99 -1.31 30.16 -13.12
N ARG A 100 -0.20 30.24 -13.88
CA ARG A 100 0.36 29.13 -14.66
C ARG A 100 1.61 28.52 -14.01
N SER A 101 2.11 29.12 -12.93
CA SER A 101 3.30 28.67 -12.21
C SER A 101 3.02 28.60 -10.72
N ILE A 102 3.29 27.46 -10.10
CA ILE A 102 3.05 27.20 -8.68
C ILE A 102 4.37 26.80 -8.02
N THR A 103 4.76 27.52 -6.97
CA THR A 103 5.93 27.15 -6.16
C THR A 103 5.54 26.08 -5.13
N VAL A 104 6.36 25.03 -5.03
CA VAL A 104 6.28 24.00 -3.97
C VAL A 104 7.56 24.09 -3.13
N GLU A 105 7.44 24.63 -1.93
CA GLU A 105 8.60 24.91 -1.06
C GLU A 105 9.05 23.68 -0.27
N ASP A 106 8.11 22.98 0.38
CA ASP A 106 8.41 21.86 1.28
C ASP A 106 8.39 20.49 0.57
N MET A 107 9.12 20.36 -0.54
CA MET A 107 9.27 19.07 -1.22
C MET A 107 10.59 18.96 -1.99
N GLN A 108 11.19 17.77 -1.98
CA GLN A 108 12.34 17.47 -2.84
C GLN A 108 11.86 17.23 -4.28
N PRO A 109 12.62 17.66 -5.30
CA PRO A 109 12.26 17.44 -6.70
C PRO A 109 12.00 15.96 -7.05
N ALA A 110 12.81 15.05 -6.51
CA ALA A 110 12.63 13.60 -6.73
C ALA A 110 11.28 13.08 -6.18
N VAL A 111 10.84 13.59 -5.03
CA VAL A 111 9.55 13.23 -4.41
C VAL A 111 8.40 13.80 -5.24
N PHE A 112 8.51 15.04 -5.71
CA PHE A 112 7.49 15.65 -6.57
C PHE A 112 7.40 14.95 -7.93
N ARG A 113 8.52 14.50 -8.49
CA ARG A 113 8.56 13.65 -9.68
C ARG A 113 7.83 12.34 -9.44
N GLY A 114 8.06 11.68 -8.29
CA GLY A 114 7.34 10.46 -7.90
C GLY A 114 5.84 10.68 -7.70
N LEU A 115 5.44 11.83 -7.17
CA LEU A 115 4.03 12.23 -7.07
C LEU A 115 3.39 12.37 -8.45
N LEU A 116 4.04 13.10 -9.38
CA LEU A 116 3.55 13.22 -10.75
C LEU A 116 3.49 11.86 -11.45
N HIS A 117 4.53 11.03 -11.32
CA HIS A 117 4.53 9.66 -11.85
C HIS A 117 3.28 8.89 -11.40
N PHE A 118 2.95 8.92 -10.10
CA PHE A 118 1.77 8.25 -9.59
C PHE A 118 0.46 8.85 -10.12
N ILE A 119 0.38 10.18 -10.24
CA ILE A 119 -0.80 10.85 -10.78
C ILE A 119 -1.14 10.34 -12.18
N TYR A 120 -0.14 10.19 -13.04
CA TYR A 120 -0.33 9.79 -14.44
C TYR A 120 -0.42 8.28 -14.65
N THR A 121 0.21 7.48 -13.77
CA THR A 121 0.34 6.02 -14.00
C THR A 121 -0.39 5.14 -12.99
N ASP A 122 -0.87 5.70 -11.87
CA ASP A 122 -1.45 4.95 -10.74
C ASP A 122 -0.50 3.88 -10.17
N SER A 123 0.81 4.06 -10.33
CA SER A 123 1.86 3.20 -9.80
C SER A 123 2.89 4.04 -9.04
N LEU A 124 3.55 3.45 -8.03
CA LEU A 124 4.72 4.09 -7.44
C LEU A 124 5.85 4.14 -8.48
N PRO A 125 6.72 5.16 -8.44
CA PRO A 125 7.88 5.20 -9.31
C PRO A 125 8.75 3.95 -9.10
N PRO A 126 9.53 3.53 -10.12
CA PRO A 126 10.58 2.53 -9.90
C PRO A 126 11.54 3.04 -8.83
N LEU A 127 11.84 2.21 -7.83
CA LEU A 127 12.73 2.58 -6.71
C LEU A 127 13.89 1.59 -6.55
N ASP A 128 14.04 0.62 -7.46
CA ASP A 128 14.98 -0.50 -7.34
C ASP A 128 16.45 -0.10 -7.50
N TYR A 129 16.72 1.14 -7.90
CA TYR A 129 18.06 1.70 -8.05
C TYR A 129 18.58 2.37 -6.77
N LEU A 130 17.73 2.53 -5.75
CA LEU A 130 18.08 3.13 -4.47
C LEU A 130 18.64 2.05 -3.52
N ASP A 131 19.55 2.45 -2.64
CA ASP A 131 19.90 1.60 -1.50
C ASP A 131 18.76 1.54 -0.46
N ASP A 132 18.88 0.68 0.56
CA ASP A 132 17.82 0.44 1.55
C ASP A 132 17.43 1.73 2.31
N ASP A 133 18.41 2.56 2.69
CA ASP A 133 18.16 3.79 3.46
C ASP A 133 17.49 4.86 2.58
N GLU A 134 17.97 5.04 1.34
CA GLU A 134 17.40 5.94 0.35
C GLU A 134 15.99 5.51 -0.07
N TYR A 135 15.77 4.20 -0.24
CA TYR A 135 14.48 3.61 -0.54
C TYR A 135 13.46 3.96 0.54
N GLU A 136 13.81 3.68 1.80
CA GLU A 136 12.92 3.97 2.92
C GLU A 136 12.58 5.46 3.01
N GLU A 137 13.58 6.32 2.89
CA GLU A 137 13.40 7.76 2.98
C GLU A 137 12.56 8.33 1.83
N MET A 138 12.75 7.80 0.62
CA MET A 138 11.90 8.14 -0.52
C MET A 138 10.45 7.73 -0.27
N VAL A 139 10.21 6.51 0.21
CA VAL A 139 8.85 6.03 0.48
C VAL A 139 8.18 6.85 1.60
N ARG A 140 8.92 7.24 2.65
CA ARG A 140 8.40 8.15 3.70
C ARG A 140 7.96 9.48 3.12
N HIS A 141 8.81 10.13 2.31
CA HIS A 141 8.46 11.40 1.69
C HIS A 141 7.31 11.29 0.69
N LEU A 142 7.21 10.18 -0.06
CA LEU A 142 6.07 9.90 -0.93
C LEU A 142 4.78 9.71 -0.13
N LEU A 143 4.83 9.09 1.05
CA LEU A 143 3.68 9.01 1.97
C LEU A 143 3.23 10.40 2.41
N MET A 144 4.16 11.26 2.82
CA MET A 144 3.88 12.64 3.23
C MET A 144 3.27 13.45 2.07
N ALA A 145 3.79 13.28 0.86
CA ALA A 145 3.25 13.91 -0.34
C ALA A 145 1.84 13.40 -0.64
N ALA A 146 1.61 12.10 -0.57
CA ALA A 146 0.30 11.50 -0.81
C ALA A 146 -0.74 12.01 0.19
N ASP A 147 -0.39 12.13 1.47
CA ASP A 147 -1.26 12.72 2.49
C ASP A 147 -1.55 14.20 2.21
N ARG A 148 -0.51 15.00 1.92
CA ARG A 148 -0.62 16.43 1.58
C ARG A 148 -1.56 16.69 0.40
N TYR A 149 -1.58 15.81 -0.59
CA TYR A 149 -2.41 15.93 -1.79
C TYR A 149 -3.68 15.06 -1.76
N ALA A 150 -4.01 14.47 -0.60
CA ALA A 150 -5.18 13.62 -0.38
C ALA A 150 -5.30 12.46 -1.40
N MET A 151 -4.20 11.75 -1.61
CA MET A 151 -4.08 10.62 -2.54
C MET A 151 -4.06 9.28 -1.78
N GLU A 152 -5.21 8.87 -1.28
CA GLU A 152 -5.37 7.72 -0.38
C GLU A 152 -4.76 6.41 -0.91
N ARG A 153 -4.92 6.13 -2.21
CA ARG A 153 -4.36 4.90 -2.80
C ARG A 153 -2.83 4.90 -2.78
N MET A 154 -2.20 6.04 -3.11
CA MET A 154 -0.75 6.19 -3.06
C MET A 154 -0.24 6.06 -1.62
N LYS A 155 -0.92 6.74 -0.69
CA LYS A 155 -0.63 6.70 0.75
C LYS A 155 -0.65 5.26 1.28
N TYR A 156 -1.70 4.51 0.95
CA TYR A 156 -1.82 3.10 1.32
C TYR A 156 -0.73 2.21 0.71
N MET A 157 -0.33 2.45 -0.54
CA MET A 157 0.79 1.73 -1.15
C MET A 157 2.11 2.02 -0.43
N CYS A 158 2.36 3.27 -0.04
CA CYS A 158 3.53 3.63 0.78
C CYS A 158 3.48 2.94 2.16
N GLU A 159 2.31 2.85 2.80
CA GLU A 159 2.14 2.10 4.06
C GLU A 159 2.55 0.63 3.91
N ILE A 160 2.12 -0.04 2.83
CA ILE A 160 2.49 -1.44 2.56
C ILE A 160 4.00 -1.57 2.42
N LYS A 161 4.65 -0.67 1.67
CA LYS A 161 6.11 -0.69 1.48
C LYS A 161 6.86 -0.48 2.79
N LEU A 162 6.49 0.52 3.58
CA LEU A 162 7.11 0.78 4.89
C LEU A 162 6.89 -0.37 5.87
N CYS A 163 5.71 -1.01 5.85
CA CYS A 163 5.44 -2.18 6.67
C CYS A 163 6.36 -3.37 6.34
N GLY A 164 6.74 -3.52 5.06
CA GLY A 164 7.61 -4.60 4.59
C GLY A 164 9.07 -4.48 5.02
N VAL A 165 9.52 -3.29 5.41
CA VAL A 165 10.92 -2.98 5.75
C VAL A 165 11.11 -2.61 7.22
N LEU A 166 10.11 -2.82 8.08
CA LEU A 166 10.21 -2.48 9.50
C LEU A 166 11.35 -3.25 10.20
N HIS A 167 12.26 -2.49 10.83
CA HIS A 167 13.26 -3.04 11.74
C HIS A 167 13.43 -2.18 13.00
N THR A 168 14.21 -2.65 13.97
CA THR A 168 14.36 -1.99 15.29
C THR A 168 14.90 -0.56 15.21
N GLY A 169 15.66 -0.23 14.17
CA GLY A 169 16.21 1.10 13.95
C GLY A 169 15.19 2.11 13.41
N THR A 170 14.20 1.64 12.63
CA THR A 170 13.29 2.51 11.85
C THR A 170 11.84 2.44 12.30
N VAL A 171 11.47 1.45 13.13
CA VAL A 171 10.08 1.30 13.58
C VAL A 171 9.58 2.50 14.39
N ALA A 172 10.45 3.15 15.17
CA ALA A 172 10.05 4.31 15.98
C ALA A 172 9.79 5.56 15.11
N THR A 173 10.63 5.81 14.10
CA THR A 173 10.42 6.93 13.16
C THR A 173 9.22 6.66 12.27
N THR A 174 9.04 5.42 11.80
CA THR A 174 7.89 5.00 10.99
C THR A 174 6.58 5.07 11.77
N LEU A 175 6.60 4.74 13.07
CA LEU A 175 5.45 4.90 13.96
C LEU A 175 5.06 6.36 14.16
N ALA A 176 6.04 7.26 14.37
CA ALA A 176 5.79 8.69 14.48
C ALA A 176 5.16 9.24 13.18
N LEU A 177 5.71 8.85 12.03
CA LEU A 177 5.17 9.21 10.72
C LEU A 177 3.73 8.71 10.54
N ALA A 178 3.45 7.46 10.93
CA ALA A 178 2.13 6.87 10.81
C ALA A 178 1.09 7.60 11.68
N ASP A 179 1.46 8.03 12.87
CA ASP A 179 0.58 8.82 13.74
C ASP A 179 0.30 10.21 13.15
N GLN A 180 1.37 10.92 12.74
CA GLN A 180 1.30 12.27 12.17
C GLN A 180 0.43 12.34 10.91
N HIS A 181 0.50 11.33 10.05
CA HIS A 181 -0.25 11.25 8.80
C HIS A 181 -1.49 10.35 8.91
N HIS A 182 -1.94 10.00 10.12
CA HIS A 182 -3.18 9.26 10.35
C HIS A 182 -3.26 7.89 9.63
N CYS A 183 -2.12 7.22 9.45
CA CYS A 183 -1.99 5.89 8.85
C CYS A 183 -2.24 4.81 9.91
N SER A 184 -3.52 4.54 10.21
CA SER A 184 -3.93 3.61 11.28
C SER A 184 -3.36 2.20 11.13
N LYS A 185 -3.37 1.64 9.91
CA LYS A 185 -2.85 0.28 9.64
C LYS A 185 -1.34 0.20 9.84
N LEU A 186 -0.58 1.16 9.32
CA LEU A 186 0.86 1.22 9.55
C LEU A 186 1.18 1.43 11.03
N LYS A 187 0.45 2.31 11.72
CA LYS A 187 0.59 2.53 13.18
C LYS A 187 0.39 1.23 13.95
N ASP A 188 -0.67 0.49 13.64
CA ASP A 188 -0.97 -0.79 14.28
C ASP A 188 0.11 -1.85 14.03
N ALA A 189 0.65 -1.92 12.81
CA ALA A 189 1.74 -2.80 12.44
C ALA A 189 3.03 -2.45 13.20
N CYS A 190 3.38 -1.17 13.30
CA CYS A 190 4.54 -0.72 14.07
C CYS A 190 4.39 -1.06 15.57
N ILE A 191 3.23 -0.83 16.17
CA ILE A 191 3.01 -1.19 17.59
C ILE A 191 3.09 -2.71 17.77
N GLY A 192 2.51 -3.48 16.86
CA GLY A 192 2.60 -4.95 16.86
C GLY A 192 4.05 -5.44 16.77
N PHE A 193 4.86 -4.81 15.91
CA PHE A 193 6.28 -5.08 15.78
C PHE A 193 7.05 -4.79 17.07
N ILE A 194 6.82 -3.62 17.69
CA ILE A 194 7.49 -3.20 18.93
C ILE A 194 7.15 -4.15 20.09
N ASN A 195 5.88 -4.56 20.19
CA ASN A 195 5.38 -5.44 21.24
C ASN A 195 5.71 -6.92 21.02
N SER A 196 6.27 -7.29 19.86
CA SER A 196 6.76 -8.65 19.61
C SER A 196 8.01 -8.93 20.45
N SER A 197 8.14 -10.17 20.93
CA SER A 197 9.08 -10.58 21.98
C SER A 197 10.48 -9.96 21.87
N ASN A 198 10.87 -9.23 22.93
CA ASN A 198 12.19 -8.62 23.17
C ASN A 198 12.66 -7.51 22.21
N ARG A 199 11.79 -6.96 21.34
CA ARG A 199 12.19 -5.87 20.43
C ARG A 199 12.17 -4.48 21.07
N MET A 200 11.34 -4.29 22.10
CA MET A 200 11.22 -3.02 22.82
C MET A 200 12.57 -2.45 23.29
N VAL A 201 13.44 -3.28 23.86
CA VAL A 201 14.76 -2.84 24.36
C VAL A 201 15.62 -2.26 23.23
N GLY A 202 15.65 -2.94 22.08
CA GLY A 202 16.39 -2.45 20.91
C GLY A 202 15.79 -1.17 20.34
N VAL A 203 14.47 -1.03 20.33
CA VAL A 203 13.77 0.17 19.87
C VAL A 203 14.08 1.36 20.78
N MET A 204 14.04 1.16 22.11
CA MET A 204 14.32 2.21 23.08
C MET A 204 15.76 2.73 23.00
N ALA A 205 16.70 1.90 22.55
CA ALA A 205 18.08 2.30 22.31
C ALA A 205 18.29 3.06 20.97
N SER A 206 17.28 3.11 20.11
CA SER A 206 17.37 3.77 18.80
C SER A 206 17.18 5.28 18.90
N LYS A 207 17.85 6.04 18.01
CA LYS A 207 17.65 7.49 17.87
C LYS A 207 16.19 7.84 17.52
N GLY A 208 15.51 6.95 16.80
CA GLY A 208 14.11 7.12 16.42
C GLY A 208 13.17 7.20 17.61
N TYR A 209 13.45 6.46 18.69
CA TYR A 209 12.61 6.45 19.89
C TYR A 209 12.70 7.75 20.68
N GLU A 210 13.87 8.37 20.75
CA GLU A 210 14.01 9.71 21.34
C GLU A 210 13.24 10.77 20.55
N SER A 211 13.24 10.68 19.21
CA SER A 211 12.40 11.55 18.38
C SER A 211 10.91 11.32 18.64
N LEU A 212 10.48 10.05 18.74
CA LEU A 212 9.10 9.68 19.02
C LEU A 212 8.59 10.27 20.34
N LYS A 213 9.39 10.23 21.42
CA LYS A 213 9.04 10.84 22.71
C LYS A 213 8.73 12.32 22.61
N ARG A 214 9.47 13.04 21.76
CA ARG A 214 9.35 14.49 21.61
C ARG A 214 8.18 14.86 20.72
N THR A 215 7.99 14.14 19.62
CA THR A 215 7.01 14.51 18.58
C THR A 215 5.62 13.98 18.88
N CYS A 216 5.51 12.75 19.40
CA CYS A 216 4.23 12.05 19.59
C CYS A 216 4.18 11.29 20.93
N PRO A 217 4.19 11.98 22.10
CA PRO A 217 4.22 11.31 23.40
C PRO A 217 2.98 10.45 23.68
N SER A 218 1.82 10.79 23.09
CA SER A 218 0.58 10.00 23.21
C SER A 218 0.72 8.59 22.67
N VAL A 219 1.54 8.39 21.62
CA VAL A 219 1.74 7.08 20.99
C VAL A 219 2.43 6.09 21.94
N ILE A 220 3.19 6.58 22.92
CA ILE A 220 3.79 5.73 23.96
C ILE A 220 2.69 5.08 24.81
N ALA A 221 1.60 5.80 25.10
CA ALA A 221 0.45 5.22 25.79
C ALA A 221 -0.19 4.12 24.94
N ASP A 222 -0.38 4.34 23.64
CA ASP A 222 -0.94 3.33 22.73
C ASP A 222 -0.10 2.03 22.71
N ILE A 223 1.23 2.17 22.71
CA ILE A 223 2.16 1.03 22.79
C ILE A 223 1.93 0.23 24.08
N LEU A 224 1.87 0.92 25.23
CA LEU A 224 1.70 0.32 26.55
C LEU A 224 0.32 -0.33 26.71
N GLU A 225 -0.74 0.34 26.25
CA GLU A 225 -2.12 -0.17 26.29
C GLU A 225 -2.26 -1.43 25.44
N LYS A 226 -1.69 -1.44 24.23
CA LYS A 226 -1.72 -2.62 23.37
C LYS A 226 -0.89 -3.77 23.97
N ALA A 227 0.26 -3.46 24.57
CA ALA A 227 1.07 -4.46 25.28
C ALA A 227 0.32 -5.09 26.48
N ALA A 228 -0.43 -4.29 27.23
CA ALA A 228 -1.23 -4.76 28.37
C ALA A 228 -2.39 -5.67 27.92
N LYS A 229 -3.00 -5.40 26.76
CA LYS A 229 -4.05 -6.25 26.17
C LYS A 229 -3.48 -7.59 25.70
N THR A 230 -2.30 -7.60 25.07
CA THR A 230 -1.69 -8.83 24.55
C THR A 230 -1.20 -9.79 25.66
N ARG A 231 -0.85 -9.28 26.86
CA ARG A 231 -0.44 -10.11 28.02
C ARG A 231 -1.62 -10.74 28.79
N ARG A 232 -2.86 -10.37 28.47
CA ARG A 232 -4.08 -10.86 29.15
C ARG A 232 -4.73 -12.07 28.44
N ILE A 233 -4.10 -12.57 27.38
CA ILE A 233 -4.49 -13.76 26.61
C ILE A 233 -3.41 -14.81 26.84
#